data_AF-A0A959XQZ2-F1
#
_entry.id   AF-A0A959XQZ2-F1
#
_cell.length_a   1.000
_cell.length_b   1.000
_cell.length_c   1.000
_cell.angle_alpha   90.00
_cell.angle_beta   90.00
_cell.angle_gamma   90.00
#
_symmetry.space_group_name_H-M   'P 1'
#
loop_
_entity.id
_entity.type
_entity.pdbx_description
1 polymer ?
#
loop_
_entity_poly.entity_id
_entity_poly.type
_entity_poly.pdbx_seq_one_letter_code
_entity_poly.pdbx_strand_id
1 'polypeptide(L)' 'MSKEHSYTNGEVTIIWRPDLCIHSRKCWKGLGEVFKPGVRPWIQPDGATTERIVAQVKE' A
#
# COMPACT_ATOMS: atom_id res chain seq x y z
N MET A 1 -0.02 21.20 2.84
CA MET A 1 -0.52 20.10 3.69
C MET A 1 -0.66 18.89 2.79
N SER A 2 0.21 17.89 2.95
CA SER A 2 0.20 16.66 2.15
C SER A 2 -1.10 15.88 2.37
N LYS A 3 -1.73 15.39 1.29
CA LYS A 3 -2.98 14.63 1.39
C LYS A 3 -2.66 13.17 1.72
N GLU A 4 -2.99 12.75 2.93
CA GLU A 4 -2.84 11.35 3.36
C GLU A 4 -4.06 10.53 2.95
N HIS A 5 -3.82 9.29 2.54
CA HIS A 5 -4.86 8.30 2.27
C HIS A 5 -4.65 7.09 3.16
N SER A 6 -5.68 6.70 3.91
CA SER A 6 -5.66 5.54 4.81
C SER A 6 -6.47 4.38 4.26
N TYR A 7 -5.91 3.18 4.38
CA TYR A 7 -6.54 1.92 3.97
C TYR A 7 -6.31 0.89 5.07
N THR A 8 -7.37 0.28 5.60
CA THR A 8 -7.29 -0.68 6.72
C THR A 8 -7.94 -2.00 6.35
N ASN A 9 -7.36 -3.10 6.80
CA ASN A 9 -7.99 -4.44 6.80
C ASN A 9 -8.55 -4.82 8.19
N GLY A 10 -8.55 -3.89 9.14
CA GLY A 10 -8.97 -4.13 10.54
C GLY A 10 -7.81 -4.47 11.49
N GLU A 11 -6.67 -4.94 11.00
CA GLU A 11 -5.50 -5.26 11.81
C GLU A 11 -4.38 -4.22 11.63
N VAL A 12 -4.15 -3.77 10.40
CA VAL A 12 -3.16 -2.74 10.05
C VAL A 12 -3.76 -1.67 9.16
N THR A 13 -3.27 -0.45 9.32
CA THR A 13 -3.61 0.69 8.47
C THR A 13 -2.43 1.10 7.61
N ILE A 14 -2.59 0.98 6.30
CA ILE A 14 -1.64 1.47 5.30
C ILE A 14 -1.90 2.96 5.09
N ILE A 15 -0.91 3.79 5.42
CA ILE A 15 -0.92 5.23 5.16
C ILE A 15 -0.12 5.51 3.89
N TRP A 16 -0.80 6.00 2.87
CA TRP A 16 -0.20 6.42 1.62
C TRP A 16 -0.12 7.94 1.55
N ARG A 17 1.11 8.44 1.39
CA ARG A 17 1.48 9.85 1.21
C ARG A 17 1.99 10.04 -0.22
N PRO A 18 1.15 10.51 -1.18
CA PRO A 18 1.53 10.61 -2.58
C PRO A 18 2.74 11.52 -2.81
N ASP A 19 2.91 12.54 -1.98
CA ASP A 19 4.02 13.49 -1.95
C ASP A 19 5.37 12.86 -1.57
N LEU A 20 5.36 11.76 -0.82
CA LEU A 20 6.58 11.00 -0.48
C LEU A 20 6.88 9.87 -1.49
N CYS A 21 5.97 9.60 -2.42
CA CYS A 21 6.11 8.50 -3.35
C CYS A 21 7.10 8.85 -4.48
N ILE A 22 8.28 8.21 -4.47
CA ILE A 22 9.31 8.37 -5.49
C ILE A 22 9.09 7.52 -6.76
N HIS A 23 7.93 6.87 -6.90
CA HIS A 23 7.59 5.99 -8.04
C HIS A 23 8.61 4.87 -8.33
N SER A 24 9.27 4.34 -7.30
CA SER A 24 10.28 3.25 -7.40
C SER A 24 9.74 1.91 -7.89
N ARG A 25 8.41 1.76 -7.90
CA ARG A 25 7.69 0.52 -8.25
C ARG A 25 7.88 -0.65 -7.29
N LYS A 26 8.62 -0.49 -6.19
CA LYS A 26 8.85 -1.56 -5.19
C LYS A 26 7.54 -2.14 -4.65
N CYS A 27 6.62 -1.27 -4.21
CA CYS A 27 5.37 -1.68 -3.57
C CYS A 27 4.52 -2.63 -4.44
N TRP A 28 4.24 -2.25 -5.69
CA TRP A 28 3.35 -3.02 -6.57
C TRP A 28 4.04 -4.17 -7.30
N LYS A 29 5.37 -4.13 -7.46
CA LYS A 29 6.12 -5.30 -7.93
C LYS A 29 6.29 -6.36 -6.85
N GLY A 30 6.42 -5.95 -5.58
CA GLY A 30 6.59 -6.88 -4.46
C GLY A 30 5.26 -7.46 -3.95
N LEU A 31 4.20 -6.65 -3.86
CA LEU A 31 2.89 -7.08 -3.38
C LEU A 31 1.75 -6.50 -4.22
N GLY A 32 1.70 -6.89 -5.50
CA GLY A 32 0.69 -6.45 -6.47
C GLY A 32 -0.76 -6.87 -6.15
N GLU A 33 -0.96 -7.79 -5.20
CA GLU A 33 -2.29 -8.13 -4.67
C GLU A 33 -2.88 -6.99 -3.84
N VAL A 34 -2.01 -6.19 -3.19
CA VAL A 34 -2.38 -5.08 -2.31
C VAL A 34 -2.17 -3.73 -2.99
N PHE A 35 -1.03 -3.51 -3.65
CA PHE A 35 -0.71 -2.24 -4.31
C PHE A 35 -0.95 -2.36 -5.82
N LYS A 36 -2.09 -1.86 -6.31
CA LYS A 36 -2.57 -2.10 -7.68
C LYS A 36 -2.59 -0.86 -8.59
N PRO A 37 -1.48 -0.62 -9.33
CA PRO A 37 -1.49 -0.41 -10.77
C PRO A 37 -2.59 0.30 -11.54
N GLY A 38 -3.33 1.29 -11.07
CA GLY A 38 -4.41 1.88 -11.87
C GLY A 38 -5.79 1.24 -11.65
N VAL A 39 -5.96 0.51 -10.55
CA VAL A 39 -7.27 0.26 -9.96
C VAL A 39 -7.56 1.38 -8.94
N ARG A 40 -8.84 1.76 -8.79
CA ARG A 40 -9.29 2.63 -7.70
C ARG A 40 -10.25 1.84 -6.80
N PRO A 41 -9.95 1.67 -5.51
CA PRO A 41 -8.78 2.18 -4.77
C PRO A 41 -7.45 1.52 -5.19
N TRP A 42 -6.36 2.31 -5.13
CA TRP A 42 -4.99 1.86 -5.45
C TRP A 42 -4.46 0.82 -4.46
N ILE A 43 -4.89 0.91 -3.21
CA ILE A 43 -4.47 0.03 -2.11
C ILE A 43 -5.66 -0.80 -1.69
N GLN A 44 -5.50 -2.12 -1.73
CA GLN A 44 -6.47 -3.12 -1.33
C GLN A 44 -5.87 -3.92 -0.16
N PRO A 45 -6.06 -3.47 1.09
CA PRO A 45 -5.42 -4.07 2.26
C PRO A 45 -5.91 -5.51 2.53
N ASP A 46 -7.02 -5.92 1.93
CA ASP A 46 -7.55 -7.30 1.98
C ASP A 46 -6.88 -8.25 0.98
N GLY A 47 -5.96 -7.75 0.13
CA GLY A 47 -5.33 -8.53 -0.93
C GLY A 47 -4.27 -9.54 -0.44
N ALA A 48 -3.78 -9.41 0.79
CA ALA A 48 -2.79 -10.31 1.38
C ALA A 48 -2.91 -10.30 2.91
N THR A 49 -2.18 -11.21 3.57
CA THR A 49 -2.12 -11.24 5.05
C THR A 49 -1.38 -10.01 5.59
N THR A 50 -1.71 -9.64 6.83
CA THR A 50 -1.07 -8.53 7.55
C THR A 50 0.45 -8.67 7.60
N GLU A 51 0.98 -9.88 7.80
CA GLU A 51 2.42 -10.14 7.85
C GLU A 51 3.10 -9.83 6.52
N ARG A 52 2.46 -10.22 5.40
CA ARG A 52 2.99 -9.96 4.05
C ARG A 52 2.99 -8.46 3.73
N ILE A 53 1.94 -7.74 4.14
CA ILE A 53 1.84 -6.28 3.99
C ILE A 53 2.96 -5.60 4.77
N VAL A 54 3.14 -5.96 6.04
CA VAL A 54 4.18 -5.37 6.90
C VAL A 54 5.58 -5.69 6.38
N ALA A 55 5.82 -6.92 5.90
CA ALA A 55 7.09 -7.29 5.29
C ALA A 55 7.40 -6.44 4.06
N GLN A 56 6.42 -6.26 3.16
CA GLN A 56 6.59 -5.46 1.94
C GLN A 56 6.92 -3.99 2.22
N VAL A 57 6.33 -3.42 3.28
CA VAL A 57 6.54 -2.01 3.64
C VAL A 57 7.91 -1.78 4.29
N LYS A 58 8.54 -2.83 4.86
CA LYS A 58 9.84 -2.74 5.53
C LYS A 58 11.06 -2.87 4.60
N GLU A 59 10.88 -3.13 3.29
CA GLU A 59 11.94 -3.23 2.27
C GLU A 59 12.39 -1.90 1.64
#